data_AF-A0A5S3XWL4-F1
#
_entry.id   AF-A0A5S3XWL4-F1
#
_cell.length_a   1.000
_cell.length_b   1.000
_cell.length_c   1.000
_cell.angle_alpha   90.00
_cell.angle_beta   90.00
_cell.angle_gamma   90.00
#
_symmetry.space_group_name_H-M   'P 1'
#
loop_
_entity.id
_entity.type
_entity.pdbx_description
1 polymer ?
#
loop_
_entity_poly.entity_id
_entity_poly.type
_entity_poly.pdbx_seq_one_letter_code
_entity_poly.pdbx_strand_id
1 'polypeptide(L)'
;AREAGIAPTSFYRHFKDMNELGLTMVDEAGLTLRQLMRQARRRIASGGSVINTSVQTFMEFIDTSSNQFRLLLRERSGTSKAFRAAVAREIKHFTLEL
;
A
#
# COMPACT_ATOMS: atom_id res chain seq x y z
N ALA A 1 -5.39 -17.73 8.53
CA ALA A 1 -6.33 -18.29 9.53
C ALA A 1 -5.63 -18.51 10.88
N ARG A 2 -4.65 -19.43 10.96
CA ARG A 2 -3.90 -19.71 12.20
C ARG A 2 -3.28 -18.47 12.86
N GLU A 3 -2.49 -17.71 12.10
CA GLU A 3 -1.85 -16.47 12.60
C GLU A 3 -2.85 -15.37 13.00
N ALA A 4 -4.06 -15.41 12.44
CA ALA A 4 -5.12 -14.46 12.76
C ALA A 4 -6.04 -14.96 13.90
N GLY A 5 -5.76 -16.12 14.49
CA GLY A 5 -6.58 -16.72 15.55
C GLY A 5 -8.00 -17.12 15.12
N ILE A 6 -8.29 -17.19 13.82
CA ILE A 6 -9.62 -17.52 13.29
C ILE A 6 -9.71 -18.98 12.86
N ALA A 7 -10.91 -19.56 12.98
CA ALA A 7 -11.21 -20.85 12.39
C ALA A 7 -10.97 -20.80 10.85
N PRO A 8 -10.42 -21.87 10.23
CA PRO A 8 -10.14 -21.88 8.80
C PRO A 8 -11.36 -21.56 7.92
N THR A 9 -12.55 -22.03 8.31
CA THR A 9 -13.80 -21.78 7.57
C THR A 9 -14.27 -20.33 7.67
N SER A 10 -13.90 -19.61 8.74
CA SER A 10 -14.22 -18.18 8.89
C SER A 10 -13.46 -17.29 7.91
N PHE A 11 -12.30 -17.74 7.40
CA PHE A 11 -11.57 -17.03 6.33
C PHE A 11 -12.48 -16.76 5.12
N TYR A 12 -13.23 -17.78 4.71
CA TYR A 12 -14.08 -17.72 3.52
C TYR A 12 -15.33 -16.84 3.67
N ARG A 13 -15.59 -16.32 4.88
CA ARG A 13 -16.61 -15.27 5.07
C ARG A 13 -16.10 -13.88 4.65
N HIS A 14 -14.78 -13.69 4.64
CA HIS A 14 -14.15 -12.41 4.32
C HIS A 14 -13.50 -12.42 2.94
N PHE A 15 -12.93 -13.56 2.54
CA PHE A 15 -12.21 -13.71 1.27
C PHE A 15 -12.53 -15.05 0.62
N LYS A 16 -12.93 -15.03 -0.64
CA LYS A 16 -13.21 -16.20 -1.47
C LYS A 16 -11.97 -17.08 -1.64
N ASP A 17 -10.79 -16.48 -1.73
CA ASP A 17 -9.52 -17.18 -1.83
C ASP A 17 -8.33 -16.31 -1.35
N MET A 18 -7.13 -16.89 -1.40
CA MET A 18 -5.89 -16.20 -1.06
C MET A 18 -5.53 -15.06 -2.03
N ASN A 19 -5.99 -15.12 -3.29
CA ASN A 19 -5.74 -14.05 -4.25
C ASN A 19 -6.56 -12.81 -3.89
N GLU A 20 -7.84 -12.98 -3.52
CA GLU A 20 -8.69 -11.87 -3.08
C GLU A 20 -8.10 -11.19 -1.84
N LEU A 21 -7.66 -11.97 -0.84
CA LEU A 21 -6.95 -11.41 0.32
C LEU A 21 -5.73 -10.59 -0.12
N GLY A 22 -4.86 -11.15 -0.96
CA GLY A 22 -3.65 -10.45 -1.38
C GLY A 22 -3.93 -9.19 -2.19
N LEU A 23 -4.96 -9.19 -3.04
CA LEU A 23 -5.41 -8.00 -3.76
C LEU A 23 -5.94 -6.93 -2.81
N THR A 24 -6.73 -7.31 -1.80
CA THR A 24 -7.19 -6.38 -0.76
C THR A 24 -6.01 -5.78 0.01
N MET A 25 -4.99 -6.57 0.33
CA MET A 25 -3.79 -6.06 1.00
C MET A 25 -3.01 -5.05 0.13
N VAL A 26 -2.98 -5.24 -1.20
CA VAL A 26 -2.38 -4.26 -2.12
C VAL A 26 -3.18 -2.95 -2.11
N ASP A 27 -4.52 -3.03 -2.13
CA ASP A 27 -5.39 -1.85 -2.05
C ASP A 27 -5.21 -1.08 -0.74
N GLU A 28 -5.12 -1.80 0.39
CA GLU A 28 -4.89 -1.21 1.70
C GLU A 28 -3.53 -0.50 1.77
N ALA A 29 -2.46 -1.16 1.31
CA ALA A 29 -1.13 -0.56 1.26
C ALA A 29 -1.08 0.69 0.36
N GLY A 30 -1.75 0.65 -0.79
CA GLY A 30 -1.88 1.80 -1.69
C GLY A 30 -2.65 2.96 -1.06
N LEU A 31 -3.73 2.67 -0.31
CA LEU A 31 -4.49 3.67 0.44
C LEU A 31 -3.65 4.33 1.54
N THR A 32 -2.94 3.54 2.36
CA THR A 32 -2.05 4.06 3.41
C THR A 32 -1.00 4.99 2.83
N LEU A 33 -0.35 4.58 1.73
CA LEU A 33 0.65 5.40 1.05
C LEU A 33 0.07 6.75 0.59
N ARG A 34 -1.12 6.76 -0.03
CA ARG A 34 -1.79 8.00 -0.44
C ARG A 34 -2.18 8.90 0.73
N GLN A 35 -2.64 8.32 1.84
CA GLN A 35 -2.98 9.10 3.04
C GLN A 35 -1.76 9.81 3.61
N LEU A 36 -0.61 9.15 3.65
CA LEU A 36 0.65 9.77 4.09
C LEU A 36 1.11 10.89 3.15
N MET A 37 0.99 10.70 1.83
CA MET A 37 1.27 11.79 0.88
C MET A 37 0.37 13.00 1.06
N ARG A 38 -0.93 12.77 1.31
CA ARG A 38 -1.86 13.87 1.59
C ARG A 38 -1.47 14.63 2.87
N GLN A 39 -0.96 13.92 3.89
CA GLN A 39 -0.40 14.56 5.09
C GLN A 39 0.88 15.36 4.77
N ALA A 40 1.77 14.81 3.94
CA ALA A 40 2.96 15.52 3.44
C ALA A 40 2.60 16.84 2.75
N ARG A 41 1.61 16.81 1.84
CA ARG A 41 1.16 18.01 1.10
C ARG A 41 0.63 19.11 2.02
N ARG A 42 -0.05 18.73 3.12
CA ARG A 42 -0.48 19.72 4.13
C ARG A 42 0.72 20.42 4.77
N ARG A 43 1.83 19.72 5.00
CA ARG A 43 3.10 20.31 5.50
C ARG A 43 3.79 21.17 4.43
N ILE A 44 3.71 20.80 3.15
CA ILE A 44 4.23 21.59 2.03
C ILE A 44 3.49 22.93 1.90
N ALA A 45 2.16 22.90 2.03
CA ALA A 45 1.32 24.10 1.94
C ALA A 45 1.68 25.18 2.98
N SER A 46 2.32 24.80 4.10
CA SER A 46 2.87 25.73 5.10
C SER A 46 4.24 26.31 4.76
N GLY A 47 4.74 26.19 3.51
CA GLY A 47 5.96 26.84 3.04
C GLY A 47 7.20 25.96 2.92
N GLY A 48 7.03 24.63 2.84
CA GLY A 48 8.14 23.67 2.71
C GLY A 48 8.54 23.39 1.26
N SER A 49 9.78 22.90 1.05
CA SER A 49 10.23 22.41 -0.26
C SER A 49 9.48 21.14 -0.65
N VAL A 50 8.78 21.19 -1.80
CA VAL A 50 7.96 20.07 -2.32
C VAL A 50 8.78 18.78 -2.43
N ILE A 51 9.99 18.86 -2.98
CA ILE A 51 10.83 17.68 -3.22
C ILE A 51 11.31 17.08 -1.89
N ASN A 52 11.89 17.91 -1.01
CA ASN A 52 12.44 17.43 0.27
C ASN A 52 11.35 16.84 1.16
N THR A 53 10.19 17.50 1.27
CA THR A 53 9.08 16.99 2.07
C THR A 53 8.50 15.70 1.50
N SER A 54 8.45 15.56 0.16
CA SER A 54 7.97 14.33 -0.49
C SER A 54 8.92 13.15 -0.24
N VAL A 55 10.23 13.36 -0.40
CA VAL A 55 11.25 12.32 -0.15
C VAL A 55 11.25 11.92 1.33
N GLN A 56 11.24 12.89 2.25
CA GLN A 56 11.22 12.62 3.67
C GLN A 56 9.97 11.82 4.09
N THR A 57 8.79 12.21 3.60
CA THR A 57 7.54 11.50 3.93
C THR A 57 7.54 10.08 3.36
N PHE A 58 8.12 9.87 2.17
CA PHE A 58 8.28 8.53 1.62
C PHE A 58 9.20 7.65 2.47
N MET A 59 10.29 8.20 3.01
CA MET A 59 11.16 7.47 3.93
C MET A 59 10.46 7.17 5.26
N GLU A 60 9.71 8.13 5.83
CA GLU A 60 8.86 7.90 7.02
C GLU A 60 7.88 6.75 6.79
N PHE A 61 7.28 6.64 5.60
CA PHE A 61 6.41 5.51 5.25
C PHE A 61 7.16 4.17 5.23
N ILE A 62 8.35 4.11 4.63
CA ILE A 62 9.15 2.88 4.59
C ILE A 62 9.47 2.38 6.01
N ASP A 63 9.83 3.32 6.90
CA ASP A 63 10.18 3.01 8.29
C ASP A 63 8.96 2.57 9.11
N THR A 64 7.81 3.22 8.93
CA THR A 64 6.60 2.97 9.74
C THR A 64 5.76 1.80 9.23
N SER A 65 5.82 1.52 7.93
CA SER A 65 4.96 0.55 7.22
C SER A 65 5.75 -0.50 6.43
N SER A 66 6.85 -1.00 7.01
CA SER A 66 7.82 -1.89 6.34
C SER A 66 7.20 -3.14 5.70
N ASN A 67 6.15 -3.72 6.31
CA ASN A 67 5.50 -4.92 5.79
C ASN A 67 4.58 -4.63 4.59
N GLN A 68 3.87 -3.50 4.61
CA GLN A 68 3.05 -3.05 3.48
C GLN A 68 3.95 -2.70 2.29
N PHE A 69 5.08 -2.04 2.55
CA PHE A 69 6.07 -1.73 1.53
C PHE A 69 6.72 -2.98 0.91
N ARG A 70 7.09 -3.97 1.74
CA ARG A 70 7.60 -5.27 1.28
C ARG A 70 6.60 -6.00 0.39
N LEU A 71 5.30 -5.96 0.73
CA LEU A 71 4.25 -6.56 -0.10
C LEU A 71 4.20 -5.89 -1.49
N LEU A 72 4.16 -4.55 -1.54
CA LEU A 72 4.13 -3.81 -2.79
C LEU A 72 5.36 -4.07 -3.68
N LEU A 73 6.56 -4.16 -3.07
CA LEU A 73 7.80 -4.45 -3.78
C LEU A 73 7.86 -5.88 -4.32
N ARG A 74 7.46 -6.86 -3.51
CA ARG A 74 7.55 -8.29 -3.86
C ARG A 74 6.59 -8.67 -4.99
N GLU A 75 5.39 -8.08 -5.01
CA GLU A 75 4.37 -8.41 -6.01
C GLU A 75 4.58 -7.70 -7.35
N ARG A 76 5.44 -6.68 -7.40
CA ARG A 76 5.87 -6.04 -8.65
C ARG A 76 6.68 -6.99 -9.55
N SER A 77 7.45 -7.89 -8.95
CA SER A 77 8.24 -8.94 -9.62
C SER A 77 7.58 -10.32 -9.61
N GLY A 78 6.39 -10.44 -9.02
CA GLY A 78 5.62 -11.68 -8.96
C GLY A 78 5.02 -12.12 -10.30
N THR A 79 4.73 -13.40 -10.46
CA THR A 79 4.19 -14.00 -11.69
C THR A 79 2.72 -13.69 -11.94
N SER A 80 1.96 -13.26 -10.93
CA SER A 80 0.53 -12.98 -11.06
C SER A 80 0.24 -11.66 -11.78
N LYS A 81 -0.42 -11.75 -12.94
CA LYS A 81 -0.84 -10.58 -13.75
C LYS A 81 -1.81 -9.68 -12.98
N ALA A 82 -2.72 -10.27 -12.19
CA ALA A 82 -3.72 -9.52 -11.42
C ALA A 82 -3.05 -8.63 -10.35
N PHE A 83 -2.07 -9.19 -9.63
CA PHE A 83 -1.31 -8.44 -8.63
C PHE A 83 -0.47 -7.33 -9.26
N ARG A 84 0.23 -7.60 -10.37
CA ARG A 84 0.95 -6.54 -11.09
C ARG A 84 0.04 -5.41 -11.55
N ALA A 85 -1.16 -5.72 -12.02
CA ALA A 85 -2.15 -4.71 -12.42
C ALA A 85 -2.66 -3.89 -11.23
N ALA A 86 -2.91 -4.53 -10.08
CA ALA A 86 -3.29 -3.84 -8.85
C ALA A 86 -2.18 -2.90 -8.36
N VAL A 87 -0.93 -3.38 -8.29
CA VAL A 87 0.22 -2.55 -7.90
C VAL A 87 0.40 -1.37 -8.87
N ALA A 88 0.31 -1.60 -10.18
CA ALA A 88 0.41 -0.53 -11.17
C ALA A 88 -0.70 0.52 -11.03
N ARG A 89 -1.93 0.10 -10.72
CA ARG A 89 -3.05 1.00 -10.42
C ARG A 89 -2.75 1.86 -9.19
N GLU A 90 -2.29 1.24 -8.10
CA GLU A 90 -1.98 1.97 -6.86
C GLU A 90 -0.82 2.96 -7.04
N ILE A 91 0.21 2.60 -7.82
CA ILE A 91 1.28 3.52 -8.22
C ILE A 91 0.72 4.69 -9.03
N LYS A 92 -0.18 4.44 -10.00
CA LYS A 92 -0.81 5.50 -10.78
C LYS A 92 -1.62 6.45 -9.89
N HIS A 93 -2.42 5.91 -8.97
CA HIS A 93 -3.16 6.71 -8.00
C HIS A 93 -2.24 7.52 -7.10
N PHE A 94 -1.10 6.97 -6.72
CA PHE A 94 -0.07 7.68 -5.98
C PHE A 94 0.53 8.84 -6.80
N THR A 95 0.87 8.63 -8.07
CA THR A 95 1.41 9.70 -8.92
C THR A 95 0.39 10.81 -9.17
N LEU A 96 -0.91 10.50 -9.22
CA LEU A 96 -1.97 11.52 -9.34
C LEU A 96 -2.16 12.34 -8.05
N GLU A 97 -1.59 11.90 -6.93
CA GLU A 97 -1.51 12.65 -5.67
C GLU A 97 -0.21 13.46 -5.56
N LEU A 98 0.64 13.49 -6.59
CA LEU A 98 1.74 14.45 -6.71
C LEU A 98 1.27 15.67 -7.51
#